data_AF-A0A2D0SYD8-F1
#
_entry.id   AF-A0A2D0SYD8-F1
#
_cell.length_a   1.000
_cell.length_b   1.000
_cell.length_c   1.000
_cell.angle_alpha   90.00
_cell.angle_beta   90.00
_cell.angle_gamma   90.00
#
_symmetry.space_group_name_H-M   'P 1'
#
loop_
_entity.id
_entity.type
_entity.pdbx_description
1 polymer ?
#
loop_
_entity_poly.entity_id
_entity_poly.type
_entity_poly.pdbx_seq_one_letter_code
_entity_poly.pdbx_strand_id
1 'polypeptide(L)'
;MRGEIFTLLVTWPCLQALFTVESEQDSYDGELHDKITMGCRFSHVPSVSRISIIWQRVSPLETVGVYQLDKGNENPNFTSVQYQSRVRLLKEELEKFRAVIELSQLRLNDSGTYQCIVIQDEVDYKQTKLTIRAPYKAIKKTVRRLSEKEVELSCESQGLPLAHVAWSDGTLRDLTNRSESSHETNSDGVFVVTSQLSVAYDVNNYTCSYMTDDSKTSQTATFSIPDEIPENSKLTTGYAAIAVIVVMCVGLVLALLILRRKKKGQKRMDISSEECESPLQNLTVTSTDHLLSKSNSRFDSLTFTSEYNVQDMLKQKYAEFNKTTEMKTDFTLPHRLLSGENQHVDIHSILPGPRETVLLEGKEGAGKTFIAQTLAWSWAEQSSLDLFNIQKLQLVILVDVKGDGGEFFQMVNSKIPAEAGLQMNKLKDILLGDGDNLIILDGYKEGDRELDKSLIKFLRERCTCRVLITACPGEHGILGETDRKVVRLHTLPVQA
;
A
#
# COMPACT_ATOMS: atom_id res chain seq x y z
N MET A 1 35.89 -62.57 -60.78
CA MET A 1 35.43 -61.90 -59.55
C MET A 1 36.25 -60.62 -59.36
N ARG A 2 35.59 -59.46 -59.38
CA ARG A 2 36.04 -58.19 -58.80
C ARG A 2 34.78 -57.55 -58.24
N GLY A 3 34.73 -57.30 -56.93
CA GLY A 3 33.62 -56.59 -56.30
C GLY A 3 34.01 -55.14 -56.13
N GLU A 4 33.20 -54.22 -56.64
CA GLU A 4 33.37 -52.79 -56.38
C GLU A 4 32.64 -52.43 -55.09
N ILE A 5 33.39 -51.90 -54.11
CA ILE A 5 32.85 -51.51 -52.82
C ILE A 5 32.34 -50.07 -52.96
N PHE A 6 31.03 -49.91 -53.15
CA PHE A 6 30.37 -48.60 -53.08
C PHE A 6 30.42 -48.07 -51.63
N THR A 7 31.40 -47.24 -51.33
CA THR A 7 31.45 -46.46 -50.09
C THR A 7 30.38 -45.38 -50.11
N LEU A 8 29.22 -45.67 -49.52
CA LEU A 8 28.19 -44.68 -49.24
C LEU A 8 28.73 -43.65 -48.25
N LEU A 9 29.06 -42.45 -48.75
CA LEU A 9 29.33 -41.29 -47.91
C LEU A 9 28.02 -40.85 -47.26
N VAL A 10 27.78 -41.34 -46.04
CA VAL A 10 26.70 -40.85 -45.18
C VAL A 10 27.06 -39.43 -44.77
N THR A 11 26.59 -38.45 -45.55
CA THR A 11 26.63 -37.03 -45.19
C THR A 11 25.68 -36.81 -44.03
N TRP A 12 26.17 -37.04 -42.82
CA TRP A 12 25.46 -36.72 -41.58
C TRP A 12 25.03 -35.25 -41.68
N PRO A 13 23.73 -34.93 -41.56
CA PRO A 13 23.30 -33.54 -41.53
C PRO A 13 23.98 -32.86 -40.34
N CYS A 14 24.87 -31.91 -40.62
CA CYS A 14 25.37 -31.03 -39.58
C CYS A 14 24.20 -30.14 -39.19
N LEU A 15 23.48 -30.52 -38.13
CA LEU A 15 22.49 -29.64 -37.52
C LEU A 15 23.24 -28.37 -37.15
N GLN A 16 22.87 -27.25 -37.78
CA GLN A 16 23.26 -25.95 -37.28
C GLN A 16 22.62 -25.83 -35.89
N ALA A 17 23.47 -25.64 -34.87
CA ALA A 17 22.99 -25.40 -33.52
C ALA A 17 22.22 -24.08 -33.53
N LEU A 18 20.90 -24.15 -33.33
CA LEU A 18 20.03 -22.99 -33.16
C LEU A 18 20.53 -22.14 -31.99
N PHE A 19 20.34 -20.83 -32.05
CA PHE A 19 20.64 -19.97 -30.93
C PHE A 19 19.66 -20.23 -29.78
N THR A 20 20.18 -20.74 -28.67
CA THR A 20 19.41 -20.99 -27.44
C THR A 20 19.88 -20.14 -26.27
N VAL A 21 18.95 -19.88 -25.35
CA VAL A 21 19.15 -19.33 -24.00
C VAL A 21 18.82 -20.41 -22.98
N GLU A 22 19.47 -20.41 -21.81
CA GLU A 22 19.19 -21.34 -20.70
C GLU A 22 19.13 -20.58 -19.36
N SER A 23 18.13 -20.86 -18.51
CA SER A 23 18.09 -20.36 -17.12
C SER A 23 19.23 -21.00 -16.33
N GLU A 24 20.02 -20.21 -15.57
CA GLU A 24 21.04 -20.83 -14.70
C GLU A 24 20.41 -21.50 -13.46
N GLN A 25 19.24 -21.01 -13.03
CA GLN A 25 18.35 -21.61 -12.04
C GLN A 25 16.91 -21.22 -12.39
N ASP A 26 15.96 -22.11 -12.19
CA ASP A 26 14.54 -21.86 -12.46
C ASP A 26 13.86 -21.04 -11.35
N SER A 27 14.45 -21.02 -10.15
CA SER A 27 14.04 -20.19 -9.02
C SER A 27 15.22 -19.67 -8.21
N TYR A 28 15.04 -18.47 -7.66
CA TYR A 28 15.95 -17.78 -6.75
C TYR A 28 15.17 -17.34 -5.50
N ASP A 29 15.74 -17.58 -4.32
CA ASP A 29 15.28 -17.01 -3.06
C ASP A 29 16.20 -15.84 -2.68
N GLY A 30 15.64 -14.65 -2.45
CA GLY A 30 16.39 -13.43 -2.08
C GLY A 30 15.98 -12.88 -0.73
N GLU A 31 16.94 -12.43 0.08
CA GLU A 31 16.66 -11.82 1.38
C GLU A 31 16.29 -10.33 1.24
N LEU A 32 15.23 -9.92 1.95
CA LEU A 32 14.73 -8.55 1.95
C LEU A 32 15.82 -7.54 2.38
N HIS A 33 15.97 -6.48 1.61
CA HIS A 33 17.02 -5.44 1.68
C HIS A 33 18.44 -5.85 1.25
N ASP A 34 18.74 -7.13 1.05
CA ASP A 34 20.05 -7.56 0.53
C ASP A 34 20.10 -7.43 -1.01
N LYS A 35 21.06 -8.11 -1.65
CA LYS A 35 21.24 -8.19 -3.10
C LYS A 35 21.22 -9.63 -3.60
N ILE A 36 20.90 -9.83 -4.88
CA ILE A 36 20.96 -11.13 -5.55
C ILE A 36 21.49 -10.98 -6.97
N THR A 37 22.11 -12.04 -7.48
CA THR A 37 22.50 -12.16 -8.89
C THR A 37 21.62 -13.18 -9.60
N MET A 38 20.98 -12.80 -10.70
CA MET A 38 20.19 -13.70 -11.55
C MET A 38 20.82 -13.76 -12.94
N GLY A 39 20.97 -14.98 -13.48
CA GLY A 39 21.66 -15.23 -14.74
C GLY A 39 20.91 -16.13 -15.71
N CYS A 40 21.08 -15.86 -17.00
CA CYS A 40 20.87 -16.84 -18.06
C CYS A 40 22.14 -17.05 -18.88
N ARG A 41 22.31 -18.26 -19.42
CA ARG A 41 23.34 -18.61 -20.41
C ARG A 41 22.79 -18.43 -21.80
N PHE A 42 23.67 -18.20 -22.78
CA PHE A 42 23.31 -18.19 -24.18
C PHE A 42 24.34 -18.93 -25.03
N SER A 43 23.93 -19.33 -26.22
CA SER A 43 24.77 -20.02 -27.20
C SER A 43 26.01 -19.20 -27.59
N HIS A 44 27.12 -19.87 -27.93
CA HIS A 44 28.40 -19.21 -28.24
C HIS A 44 28.30 -18.23 -29.41
N VAL A 45 28.59 -16.95 -29.15
CA VAL A 45 28.53 -15.86 -30.14
C VAL A 45 29.92 -15.46 -30.65
N PRO A 46 30.09 -15.05 -31.93
CA PRO A 46 31.40 -14.62 -32.44
C PRO A 46 31.92 -13.29 -31.84
N SER A 47 31.04 -12.45 -31.29
CA SER A 47 31.39 -11.19 -30.64
C SER A 47 30.25 -10.71 -29.74
N VAL A 48 30.51 -10.62 -28.43
CA VAL A 48 29.53 -10.12 -27.44
C VAL A 48 29.21 -8.64 -27.62
N SER A 49 30.02 -7.89 -28.37
CA SER A 49 29.79 -6.46 -28.66
C SER A 49 28.54 -6.20 -29.51
N ARG A 50 27.94 -7.24 -30.12
CA ARG A 50 26.79 -7.13 -31.02
C ARG A 50 25.48 -7.66 -30.43
N ILE A 51 25.52 -8.31 -29.27
CA ILE A 51 24.31 -8.84 -28.64
C ILE A 51 23.51 -7.72 -27.97
N SER A 52 22.20 -7.91 -27.93
CA SER A 52 21.29 -7.10 -27.12
C SER A 52 20.63 -8.00 -26.07
N ILE A 53 20.56 -7.53 -24.83
CA ILE A 53 20.10 -8.28 -23.66
C ILE A 53 18.98 -7.49 -23.01
N ILE A 54 17.86 -8.15 -22.76
CA ILE A 54 16.70 -7.55 -22.08
C ILE A 54 16.36 -8.42 -20.87
N TRP A 55 16.35 -7.80 -19.69
CA TRP A 55 15.72 -8.35 -18.50
C TRP A 55 14.40 -7.63 -18.25
N GLN A 56 13.35 -8.39 -17.99
CA GLN A 56 12.01 -7.85 -17.66
C GLN A 56 11.28 -8.77 -16.68
N ARG A 57 10.48 -8.21 -15.77
CA ARG A 57 9.60 -8.98 -14.87
C ARG A 57 8.24 -9.10 -15.52
N VAL A 58 7.79 -10.31 -15.85
CA VAL A 58 6.53 -10.60 -16.58
C VAL A 58 5.38 -11.08 -15.70
N SER A 59 5.63 -11.37 -14.42
CA SER A 59 4.63 -11.82 -13.46
C SER A 59 4.96 -11.25 -12.06
N PRO A 60 4.00 -10.86 -11.21
CA PRO A 60 2.55 -11.07 -11.32
C PRO A 60 1.90 -10.27 -12.45
N LEU A 61 2.09 -8.95 -12.50
CA LEU A 61 1.69 -8.01 -13.58
C LEU A 61 2.51 -6.68 -13.42
N GLU A 62 2.51 -5.75 -14.38
CA GLU A 62 2.56 -5.98 -15.84
C GLU A 62 3.98 -6.47 -16.24
N THR A 63 4.34 -6.42 -17.53
CA THR A 63 5.73 -6.60 -17.96
C THR A 63 6.56 -5.34 -17.68
N VAL A 64 7.34 -5.35 -16.60
CA VAL A 64 8.19 -4.23 -16.18
C VAL A 64 9.60 -4.39 -16.72
N GLY A 65 10.12 -3.38 -17.44
CA GLY A 65 11.51 -3.33 -17.90
C GLY A 65 12.48 -3.24 -16.72
N VAL A 66 13.35 -4.25 -16.58
CA VAL A 66 14.33 -4.37 -15.48
C VAL A 66 15.70 -3.86 -15.91
N TYR A 67 16.19 -4.26 -17.09
CA TYR A 67 17.45 -3.75 -17.65
C TYR A 67 17.49 -3.98 -19.16
N GLN A 68 18.17 -3.10 -19.91
CA GLN A 68 18.44 -3.31 -21.34
C GLN A 68 19.86 -2.87 -21.75
N LEU A 69 20.52 -3.77 -22.47
CA LEU A 69 21.70 -3.52 -23.29
C LEU A 69 21.29 -3.65 -24.77
N ASP A 70 21.58 -2.66 -25.62
CA ASP A 70 21.49 -2.80 -27.09
C ASP A 70 22.88 -2.67 -27.72
N LYS A 71 23.36 -3.76 -28.34
CA LYS A 71 24.65 -3.83 -29.06
C LYS A 71 25.81 -3.22 -28.27
N GLY A 72 25.96 -3.67 -27.03
CA GLY A 72 26.98 -3.21 -26.08
C GLY A 72 26.71 -1.87 -25.37
N ASN A 73 25.68 -1.12 -25.75
CA ASN A 73 25.31 0.17 -25.14
C ASN A 73 24.15 0.00 -24.14
N GLU A 74 24.16 0.74 -23.04
CA GLU A 74 23.08 0.68 -22.05
C GLU A 74 21.93 1.61 -22.44
N ASN A 75 20.68 1.14 -22.29
CA ASN A 75 19.49 1.98 -22.46
C ASN A 75 18.83 2.28 -21.10
N PRO A 76 19.22 3.38 -20.41
CA PRO A 76 18.63 3.72 -19.11
C PRO A 76 17.12 4.02 -19.22
N ASN A 77 16.63 4.49 -20.37
CA ASN A 77 15.23 4.85 -20.58
C ASN A 77 14.28 3.64 -20.63
N PHE A 78 14.80 2.43 -20.81
CA PHE A 78 14.02 1.18 -20.70
C PHE A 78 13.84 0.73 -19.23
N THR A 79 14.73 1.15 -18.34
CA THR A 79 14.75 0.67 -16.95
C THR A 79 13.69 1.40 -16.14
N SER A 80 12.69 0.67 -15.65
CA SER A 80 11.62 1.25 -14.81
C SER A 80 12.18 1.89 -13.53
N VAL A 81 11.57 2.98 -13.08
CA VAL A 81 11.96 3.78 -11.91
C VAL A 81 12.12 2.92 -10.64
N GLN A 82 11.38 1.80 -10.52
CA GLN A 82 11.53 0.88 -9.39
C GLN A 82 12.87 0.13 -9.35
N TYR A 83 13.54 -0.03 -10.49
CA TYR A 83 14.83 -0.74 -10.63
C TYR A 83 16.02 0.21 -10.88
N GLN A 84 15.77 1.45 -11.31
CA GLN A 84 16.80 2.48 -11.49
C GLN A 84 17.70 2.59 -10.24
N SER A 85 19.01 2.72 -10.47
CA SER A 85 20.07 2.73 -9.46
C SER A 85 20.21 1.47 -8.57
N ARG A 86 19.32 0.46 -8.69
CA ARG A 86 19.39 -0.80 -7.92
C ARG A 86 19.93 -1.98 -8.72
N VAL A 87 19.79 -1.96 -10.05
CA VAL A 87 20.16 -3.04 -10.97
C VAL A 87 21.38 -2.70 -11.82
N ARG A 88 22.22 -3.68 -12.12
CA ARG A 88 23.31 -3.59 -13.10
C ARG A 88 23.56 -4.93 -13.79
N LEU A 89 24.02 -4.89 -15.04
CA LEU A 89 24.52 -6.07 -15.75
C LEU A 89 26.01 -6.29 -15.44
N LEU A 90 26.41 -7.53 -15.15
CA LEU A 90 27.81 -7.93 -14.98
C LEU A 90 28.42 -8.17 -16.37
N LYS A 91 28.95 -7.10 -16.99
CA LYS A 91 29.50 -7.14 -18.36
C LYS A 91 30.65 -8.12 -18.50
N GLU A 92 31.41 -8.32 -17.43
CA GLU A 92 32.48 -9.31 -17.28
C GLU A 92 32.04 -10.78 -17.42
N GLU A 93 30.74 -11.07 -17.31
CA GLU A 93 30.17 -12.41 -17.52
C GLU A 93 29.73 -12.64 -18.98
N LEU A 94 29.59 -11.59 -19.80
CA LEU A 94 29.19 -11.70 -21.20
C LEU A 94 30.20 -12.48 -22.03
N GLU A 95 31.50 -12.26 -21.79
CA GLU A 95 32.62 -13.00 -22.42
C GLU A 95 32.63 -14.50 -22.07
N LYS A 96 31.79 -14.92 -21.09
CA LYS A 96 31.57 -16.32 -20.70
C LYS A 96 30.21 -16.84 -21.18
N PHE A 97 29.54 -16.09 -22.06
CA PHE A 97 28.20 -16.34 -22.61
C PHE A 97 27.11 -16.41 -21.53
N ARG A 98 27.23 -15.55 -20.50
CA ARG A 98 26.28 -15.43 -19.38
C ARG A 98 25.76 -14.00 -19.26
N ALA A 99 24.46 -13.80 -19.44
CA ALA A 99 23.77 -12.54 -19.18
C ALA A 99 23.32 -12.49 -17.71
N VAL A 100 24.16 -11.94 -16.82
CA VAL A 100 23.92 -11.90 -15.37
C VAL A 100 23.64 -10.48 -14.90
N ILE A 101 22.50 -10.26 -14.22
CA ILE A 101 22.22 -9.02 -13.50
C ILE A 101 22.46 -9.17 -12.00
N GLU A 102 22.97 -8.13 -11.36
CA GLU A 102 22.91 -7.95 -9.91
C GLU A 102 21.78 -6.94 -9.60
N LEU A 103 20.85 -7.34 -8.72
CA LEU A 103 19.78 -6.49 -8.20
C LEU A 103 19.97 -6.31 -6.69
N SER A 104 20.00 -5.06 -6.23
CA SER A 104 20.30 -4.69 -4.85
C SER A 104 19.11 -4.02 -4.13
N GLN A 105 19.19 -3.94 -2.79
CA GLN A 105 18.14 -3.40 -1.93
C GLN A 105 16.78 -4.05 -2.22
N LEU A 106 16.73 -5.39 -2.15
CA LEU A 106 15.56 -6.17 -2.53
C LEU A 106 14.30 -5.78 -1.74
N ARG A 107 13.17 -5.71 -2.43
CA ARG A 107 11.86 -5.27 -1.92
C ARG A 107 10.84 -6.37 -2.20
N LEU A 108 9.76 -6.44 -1.42
CA LEU A 108 8.72 -7.47 -1.62
C LEU A 108 8.15 -7.52 -3.05
N ASN A 109 7.94 -6.36 -3.67
CA ASN A 109 7.51 -6.21 -5.07
C ASN A 109 8.63 -6.44 -6.11
N ASP A 110 9.81 -6.91 -5.71
CA ASP A 110 10.76 -7.56 -6.63
C ASP A 110 10.45 -9.06 -6.78
N SER A 111 9.53 -9.63 -5.98
CA SER A 111 9.04 -10.99 -6.22
C SER A 111 8.31 -11.06 -7.57
N GLY A 112 8.48 -12.18 -8.28
CA GLY A 112 7.85 -12.39 -9.58
C GLY A 112 8.59 -13.34 -10.51
N THR A 113 8.10 -13.47 -11.74
CA THR A 113 8.80 -14.20 -12.81
C THR A 113 9.54 -13.21 -13.69
N TYR A 114 10.85 -13.43 -13.87
CA TYR A 114 11.73 -12.64 -14.71
C TYR A 114 12.02 -13.40 -16.01
N GLN A 115 12.07 -12.67 -17.13
CA GLN A 115 12.62 -13.15 -18.39
C GLN A 115 14.02 -12.59 -18.62
N CYS A 116 14.92 -13.45 -19.05
CA CYS A 116 16.20 -13.10 -19.67
C CYS A 116 16.05 -13.39 -21.18
N ILE A 117 16.05 -12.34 -22.00
CA ILE A 117 15.95 -12.40 -23.46
C ILE A 117 17.31 -12.00 -24.03
N VAL A 118 17.84 -12.80 -24.96
CA VAL A 118 19.08 -12.49 -25.67
C VAL A 118 18.81 -12.45 -27.17
N ILE A 119 19.30 -11.40 -27.81
CA ILE A 119 19.08 -11.07 -29.22
C ILE A 119 20.46 -10.97 -29.90
N GLN A 120 20.62 -11.70 -31.01
CA GLN A 120 21.73 -11.50 -31.95
C GLN A 120 21.14 -11.46 -33.37
N ASP A 121 21.42 -12.47 -34.20
CA ASP A 121 20.77 -12.69 -35.50
C ASP A 121 19.48 -13.52 -35.33
N GLU A 122 19.40 -14.30 -34.25
CA GLU A 122 18.23 -15.02 -33.74
C GLU A 122 17.85 -14.49 -32.34
N VAL A 123 16.71 -14.94 -31.80
CA VAL A 123 16.18 -14.54 -30.48
C VAL A 123 15.65 -15.75 -29.73
N ASP A 124 16.09 -15.96 -28.50
CA ASP A 124 15.49 -16.89 -27.53
C ASP A 124 15.44 -16.24 -26.13
N TYR A 125 14.66 -16.83 -25.24
CA TYR A 125 14.50 -16.38 -23.86
C TYR A 125 14.26 -17.55 -22.91
N LYS A 126 14.58 -17.34 -21.62
CA LYS A 126 14.10 -18.19 -20.52
C LYS A 126 13.54 -17.38 -19.38
N GLN A 127 12.74 -18.06 -18.57
CA GLN A 127 12.13 -17.51 -17.36
C GLN A 127 12.84 -18.05 -16.12
N THR A 128 12.81 -17.25 -15.05
CA THR A 128 13.20 -17.68 -13.69
C THR A 128 12.34 -16.96 -12.66
N LYS A 129 12.02 -17.60 -11.54
CA LYS A 129 11.21 -17.02 -10.47
C LYS A 129 12.09 -16.42 -9.38
N LEU A 130 11.87 -15.16 -9.01
CA LEU A 130 12.41 -14.56 -7.79
C LEU A 130 11.35 -14.57 -6.68
N THR A 131 11.70 -15.11 -5.52
CA THR A 131 10.86 -15.08 -4.31
C THR A 131 11.62 -14.32 -3.22
N ILE A 132 11.03 -13.24 -2.69
CA ILE A 132 11.65 -12.49 -1.59
C ILE A 132 11.20 -13.05 -0.25
N ARG A 133 12.16 -13.27 0.64
CA ARG A 133 11.98 -13.83 2.00
C ARG A 133 12.62 -12.92 3.04
N ALA A 134 12.28 -13.13 4.31
CA ALA A 134 12.95 -12.50 5.44
C ALA A 134 13.10 -13.55 6.56
N PRO A 135 14.33 -13.86 7.01
CA PRO A 135 14.53 -14.81 8.10
C PRO A 135 13.88 -14.32 9.39
N TYR A 136 13.38 -15.25 10.20
CA TYR A 136 12.70 -14.90 11.45
C TYR A 136 13.66 -14.28 12.46
N LYS A 137 13.31 -13.08 12.96
CA LYS A 137 14.12 -12.31 13.92
C LYS A 137 14.04 -12.90 15.33
N ALA A 138 15.17 -12.84 16.04
CA ALA A 138 15.35 -13.37 17.40
C ALA A 138 14.10 -13.25 18.29
N ILE A 139 13.44 -14.39 18.54
CA ILE A 139 12.13 -14.47 19.19
C ILE A 139 12.13 -13.74 20.54
N LYS A 140 11.29 -12.72 20.65
CA LYS A 140 10.98 -12.00 21.88
C LYS A 140 10.08 -12.86 22.75
N LYS A 141 10.53 -13.13 23.98
CA LYS A 141 9.81 -13.92 24.98
C LYS A 141 9.15 -12.99 25.99
N THR A 142 7.87 -13.21 26.28
CA THR A 142 7.15 -12.57 27.38
C THR A 142 6.54 -13.65 28.28
N VAL A 143 6.59 -13.46 29.60
CA VAL A 143 5.94 -14.35 30.58
C VAL A 143 5.02 -13.50 31.44
N ARG A 144 3.72 -13.81 31.45
CA ARG A 144 2.71 -13.09 32.22
C ARG A 144 2.06 -14.03 33.24
N ARG A 145 2.01 -13.63 34.51
CA ARG A 145 1.30 -14.40 35.53
C ARG A 145 -0.21 -14.22 35.36
N LEU A 146 -0.95 -15.33 35.21
CA LEU A 146 -2.41 -15.35 35.18
C LEU A 146 -3.00 -15.58 36.57
N SER A 147 -2.39 -16.50 37.33
CA SER A 147 -2.75 -16.80 38.72
C SER A 147 -1.53 -17.27 39.52
N GLU A 148 -1.73 -17.64 40.79
CA GLU A 148 -0.68 -18.30 41.59
C GLU A 148 -0.16 -19.60 40.94
N LYS A 149 -1.01 -20.28 40.15
CA LYS A 149 -0.73 -21.62 39.60
C LYS A 149 -0.61 -21.66 38.08
N GLU A 150 -0.77 -20.53 37.39
CA GLU A 150 -0.86 -20.47 35.94
C GLU A 150 -0.15 -19.25 35.36
N VAL A 151 0.57 -19.46 34.27
CA VAL A 151 1.30 -18.44 33.52
C VAL A 151 1.04 -18.57 32.02
N GLU A 152 1.04 -17.43 31.37
CA GLU A 152 0.95 -17.29 29.92
C GLU A 152 2.36 -17.04 29.37
N LEU A 153 2.78 -17.89 28.45
CA LEU A 153 4.03 -17.75 27.70
C LEU A 153 3.70 -17.17 26.33
N SER A 154 4.35 -16.08 25.94
CA SER A 154 4.14 -15.43 24.64
C SER A 154 5.45 -15.32 23.87
N CYS A 155 5.46 -15.86 22.66
CA CYS A 155 6.51 -15.68 21.66
C CYS A 155 6.04 -14.68 20.60
N GLU A 156 6.90 -13.71 20.29
CA GLU A 156 6.72 -12.74 19.21
C GLU A 156 7.97 -12.76 18.32
N SER A 157 7.79 -12.88 17.00
CA SER A 157 8.88 -12.81 16.02
C SER A 157 8.37 -12.28 14.69
N GLN A 158 9.29 -11.81 13.84
CA GLN A 158 8.98 -11.18 12.55
C GLN A 158 9.76 -11.89 11.44
N GLY A 159 9.08 -12.26 10.35
CA GLY A 159 9.69 -12.93 9.19
C GLY A 159 8.73 -13.12 8.00
N LEU A 160 9.24 -13.73 6.92
CA LEU A 160 8.50 -13.98 5.67
C LEU A 160 9.06 -15.23 4.96
N PRO A 161 8.24 -16.21 4.53
CA PRO A 161 6.77 -16.24 4.53
C PRO A 161 6.15 -16.35 5.93
N LEU A 162 4.81 -16.34 6.01
CA LEU A 162 4.06 -16.59 7.24
C LEU A 162 4.47 -17.96 7.81
N ALA A 163 4.80 -18.01 9.10
CA ALA A 163 5.20 -19.24 9.78
C ALA A 163 4.10 -19.74 10.72
N HIS A 164 3.89 -21.06 10.72
CA HIS A 164 3.14 -21.75 11.76
C HIS A 164 4.00 -21.85 13.03
N VAL A 165 3.42 -21.61 14.21
CA VAL A 165 4.13 -21.72 15.50
C VAL A 165 3.74 -23.02 16.20
N ALA A 166 4.69 -23.95 16.27
CA ALA A 166 4.56 -25.18 17.05
C ALA A 166 5.08 -24.99 18.47
N TRP A 167 4.44 -25.63 19.46
CA TRP A 167 4.84 -25.60 20.87
C TRP A 167 5.12 -26.99 21.41
N SER A 168 6.19 -27.13 22.20
CA SER A 168 6.49 -28.35 22.95
C SER A 168 6.95 -28.07 24.39
N ASP A 169 6.84 -29.06 25.26
CA ASP A 169 7.44 -29.02 26.61
C ASP A 169 8.84 -29.67 26.68
N GLY A 170 9.46 -29.67 27.86
CA GLY A 170 10.76 -30.28 28.11
C GLY A 170 10.83 -31.79 27.92
N THR A 171 9.69 -32.47 27.74
CA THR A 171 9.58 -33.89 27.35
C THR A 171 9.34 -34.09 25.86
N LEU A 172 9.39 -33.01 25.06
CA LEU A 172 9.06 -32.95 23.63
C LEU A 172 7.61 -33.31 23.31
N ARG A 173 6.70 -33.20 24.29
CA ARG A 173 5.26 -33.35 24.06
C ARG A 173 4.71 -32.13 23.34
N ASP A 174 3.98 -32.34 22.25
CA ASP A 174 3.29 -31.29 21.51
C ASP A 174 2.17 -30.65 22.36
N LEU A 175 2.16 -29.31 22.38
CA LEU A 175 1.19 -28.45 23.05
C LEU A 175 0.54 -27.44 22.08
N THR A 176 0.83 -27.51 20.78
CA THR A 176 0.39 -26.55 19.76
C THR A 176 -1.12 -26.31 19.77
N ASN A 177 -1.92 -27.38 19.88
CA ASN A 177 -3.40 -27.32 19.96
C ASN A 177 -3.95 -26.64 21.23
N ARG A 178 -3.08 -26.20 22.16
CA ARG A 178 -3.44 -25.39 23.34
C ARG A 178 -2.94 -23.94 23.24
N SER A 179 -2.24 -23.59 22.16
CA SER A 179 -1.76 -22.23 21.91
C SER A 179 -2.74 -21.44 21.06
N GLU A 180 -2.83 -20.14 21.31
CA GLU A 180 -3.52 -19.17 20.46
C GLU A 180 -2.47 -18.38 19.67
N SER A 181 -2.59 -18.36 18.34
CA SER A 181 -1.61 -17.70 17.46
C SER A 181 -2.28 -16.68 16.55
N SER A 182 -1.74 -15.47 16.51
CA SER A 182 -2.18 -14.37 15.67
C SER A 182 -1.03 -13.84 14.82
N HIS A 183 -1.35 -13.10 13.76
CA HIS A 183 -0.36 -12.41 12.96
C HIS A 183 -0.87 -11.06 12.46
N GLU A 184 0.05 -10.12 12.30
CA GLU A 184 -0.16 -8.80 11.73
C GLU A 184 0.93 -8.52 10.68
N THR A 185 0.67 -7.61 9.74
CA THR A 185 1.65 -7.21 8.71
C THR A 185 2.22 -5.84 9.05
N ASN A 186 3.54 -5.72 9.18
CA ASN A 186 4.17 -4.45 9.54
C ASN A 186 4.29 -3.47 8.36
N SER A 187 4.80 -2.27 8.62
CA SER A 187 5.09 -1.22 7.61
C SER A 187 5.87 -1.69 6.40
N ASP A 188 6.72 -2.70 6.58
CA ASP A 188 7.65 -3.19 5.57
C ASP A 188 7.06 -4.36 4.77
N GLY A 189 5.81 -4.75 5.08
CA GLY A 189 5.09 -5.88 4.49
C GLY A 189 5.48 -7.26 5.03
N VAL A 190 6.17 -7.32 6.16
CA VAL A 190 6.66 -8.55 6.78
C VAL A 190 5.72 -8.97 7.92
N PHE A 191 5.45 -10.27 8.07
CA PHE A 191 4.58 -10.76 9.12
C PHE A 191 5.24 -10.65 10.49
N VAL A 192 4.53 -10.08 11.45
CA VAL A 192 4.78 -10.21 12.90
C VAL A 192 3.83 -11.31 13.39
N VAL A 193 4.39 -12.39 13.90
CA VAL A 193 3.66 -13.59 14.29
C VAL A 193 3.82 -13.82 15.79
N THR A 194 2.70 -13.77 16.51
CA THR A 194 2.63 -13.84 17.96
C THR A 194 1.86 -15.09 18.37
N SER A 195 2.38 -15.86 19.32
CA SER A 195 1.77 -17.10 19.79
C SER A 195 1.82 -17.17 21.31
N GLN A 196 0.71 -17.57 21.92
CA GLN A 196 0.46 -17.51 23.36
C GLN A 196 0.03 -18.89 23.87
N LEU A 197 0.61 -19.34 24.98
CA LEU A 197 0.34 -20.65 25.57
C LEU A 197 0.20 -20.55 27.10
N SER A 198 -0.96 -20.92 27.63
CA SER A 198 -1.23 -20.97 29.08
C SER A 198 -0.85 -22.33 29.68
N VAL A 199 0.03 -22.31 30.68
CA VAL A 199 0.62 -23.49 31.34
C VAL A 199 0.62 -23.33 32.86
N ALA A 200 0.75 -24.46 33.56
CA ALA A 200 0.93 -24.46 35.00
C ALA A 200 2.25 -23.76 35.38
N TYR A 201 2.26 -23.10 36.54
CA TYR A 201 3.48 -22.54 37.13
C TYR A 201 4.31 -23.68 37.75
N ASP A 202 5.23 -24.22 36.95
CA ASP A 202 6.04 -25.40 37.25
C ASP A 202 7.45 -25.25 36.66
N VAL A 203 8.42 -26.03 37.16
CA VAL A 203 9.84 -25.98 36.76
C VAL A 203 10.08 -26.79 35.47
N ASN A 204 9.28 -26.51 34.45
CA ASN A 204 9.33 -27.16 33.14
C ASN A 204 9.82 -26.16 32.08
N ASN A 205 10.53 -26.66 31.08
CA ASN A 205 10.91 -25.89 29.91
C ASN A 205 9.79 -25.95 28.87
N TYR A 206 9.58 -24.85 28.14
CA TYR A 206 8.60 -24.78 27.06
C TYR A 206 9.25 -24.16 25.84
N THR A 207 9.02 -24.72 24.65
CA THR A 207 9.73 -24.32 23.43
C THR A 207 8.75 -23.97 22.33
N CYS A 208 8.76 -22.71 21.89
CA CYS A 208 8.05 -22.28 20.68
C CYS A 208 9.00 -22.42 19.47
N SER A 209 8.48 -22.86 18.32
CA SER A 209 9.22 -23.04 17.07
C SER A 209 8.43 -22.52 15.89
N TYR A 210 9.03 -21.58 15.14
CA TYR A 210 8.46 -20.98 13.93
C TYR A 210 8.86 -21.84 12.72
N MET A 211 7.87 -22.42 12.06
CA MET A 211 8.01 -23.35 10.93
C MET A 211 7.40 -22.72 9.68
N THR A 212 8.14 -22.70 8.58
CA THR A 212 7.64 -22.25 7.26
C THR A 212 7.27 -23.46 6.39
N ASP A 213 6.49 -23.23 5.31
CA ASP A 213 5.91 -24.28 4.46
C ASP A 213 6.93 -25.28 3.88
N ASP A 214 8.19 -24.86 3.70
CA ASP A 214 9.34 -25.71 3.34
C ASP A 214 9.67 -26.78 4.43
N SER A 215 8.88 -26.88 5.50
CA SER A 215 9.09 -27.70 6.70
C SER A 215 10.41 -27.42 7.43
N LYS A 216 11.01 -26.25 7.20
CA LYS A 216 12.23 -25.78 7.85
C LYS A 216 11.87 -24.99 9.11
N THR A 217 12.40 -25.43 10.25
CA THR A 217 12.39 -24.63 11.48
C THR A 217 13.22 -23.37 11.26
N SER A 218 12.54 -22.22 11.14
CA SER A 218 13.19 -20.94 10.87
C SER A 218 13.81 -20.35 12.14
N GLN A 219 13.12 -20.49 13.28
CA GLN A 219 13.70 -20.15 14.58
C GLN A 219 12.97 -20.84 15.74
N THR A 220 13.68 -21.08 16.84
CA THR A 220 13.19 -21.79 18.03
C THR A 220 13.64 -21.06 19.29
N ALA A 221 12.77 -21.02 20.31
CA ALA A 221 13.07 -20.35 21.57
C ALA A 221 12.44 -21.06 22.77
N THR A 222 13.30 -21.45 23.73
CA THR A 222 12.89 -22.13 24.97
C THR A 222 12.75 -21.15 26.13
N PHE A 223 11.62 -21.18 26.82
CA PHE A 223 11.38 -20.55 28.12
C PHE A 223 11.87 -21.47 29.24
N SER A 224 12.46 -20.86 30.26
CA SER A 224 12.51 -21.39 31.61
C SER A 224 11.79 -20.37 32.48
N ILE A 225 10.79 -20.80 33.25
CA ILE A 225 9.93 -19.90 34.02
C ILE A 225 10.72 -19.40 35.25
N PRO A 226 10.83 -18.07 35.49
CA PRO A 226 11.56 -17.55 36.65
C PRO A 226 10.75 -17.64 37.94
N ASP A 227 11.45 -17.82 39.06
CA ASP A 227 10.87 -17.84 40.42
C ASP A 227 10.16 -16.52 40.77
N GLU A 228 10.67 -15.39 40.26
CA GLU A 228 10.04 -14.08 40.36
C GLU A 228 9.65 -13.58 38.95
N ILE A 229 8.35 -13.53 38.68
CA ILE A 229 7.78 -12.81 37.53
C ILE A 229 7.51 -11.38 38.00
N PRO A 230 8.02 -10.33 37.31
CA PRO A 230 7.86 -8.95 37.76
C PRO A 230 6.38 -8.54 37.76
N GLU A 231 5.81 -8.32 38.95
CA GLU A 231 4.47 -7.77 39.06
C GLU A 231 4.43 -6.31 38.58
N ASN A 232 3.39 -5.97 37.81
CA ASN A 232 3.06 -4.59 37.46
C ASN A 232 2.72 -3.81 38.75
N SER A 233 3.73 -3.15 39.33
CA SER A 233 3.69 -2.76 40.74
C SER A 233 2.51 -1.83 41.08
N LYS A 234 1.62 -2.28 41.98
CA LYS A 234 0.46 -1.52 42.48
C LYS A 234 0.84 -0.34 43.42
N LEU A 235 2.13 0.00 43.48
CA LEU A 235 2.72 0.97 44.42
C LEU A 235 2.36 2.42 44.10
N THR A 236 2.20 2.76 42.81
CA THR A 236 1.92 4.13 42.34
C THR A 236 0.63 4.72 42.90
N THR A 237 -0.43 3.91 43.03
CA THR A 237 -1.73 4.32 43.60
C THR A 237 -1.60 4.78 45.06
N GLY A 238 -0.74 4.11 45.85
CA GLY A 238 -0.53 4.45 47.26
C GLY A 238 0.12 5.82 47.45
N TYR A 239 1.20 6.09 46.70
CA TYR A 239 1.90 7.38 46.78
C TYR A 239 1.05 8.55 46.28
N ALA A 240 0.22 8.34 45.25
CA ALA A 240 -0.71 9.36 44.76
C ALA A 240 -1.74 9.77 45.83
N ALA A 241 -2.32 8.80 46.55
CA ALA A 241 -3.26 9.08 47.64
C ALA A 241 -2.60 9.85 48.79
N ILE A 242 -1.37 9.48 49.19
CA ILE A 242 -0.60 10.17 50.23
C ILE A 242 -0.30 11.62 49.82
N ALA A 243 0.09 11.86 48.56
CA ALA A 243 0.36 13.21 48.06
C ALA A 243 -0.87 14.12 48.11
N VAL A 244 -2.05 13.61 47.73
CA VAL A 244 -3.32 14.35 47.81
C VAL A 244 -3.67 14.71 49.26
N ILE A 245 -3.50 13.77 50.20
CA ILE A 245 -3.74 14.01 51.64
C ILE A 245 -2.81 15.11 52.16
N VAL A 246 -1.51 15.07 51.84
CA VAL A 246 -0.54 16.09 52.25
C VAL A 246 -0.90 17.48 51.71
N VAL A 247 -1.29 17.59 50.44
CA VAL A 247 -1.73 18.86 49.84
C VAL A 247 -2.98 19.41 50.53
N MET A 248 -3.97 18.55 50.84
CA MET A 248 -5.18 18.95 51.58
C MET A 248 -4.87 19.44 53.00
N CYS A 249 -3.96 18.76 53.71
CA CYS A 249 -3.50 19.20 55.03
C CYS A 249 -2.79 20.56 54.99
N VAL A 250 -1.91 20.79 54.01
CA VAL A 250 -1.24 22.09 53.83
C VAL A 250 -2.25 23.19 53.50
N GLY A 251 -3.21 22.92 52.61
CA GLY A 251 -4.30 23.85 52.29
C GLY A 251 -5.13 24.26 53.51
N LEU A 252 -5.49 23.30 54.37
CA LEU A 252 -6.19 23.56 55.63
C LEU A 252 -5.38 24.44 56.59
N VAL A 253 -4.07 24.17 56.75
CA VAL A 253 -3.19 24.99 57.60
C VAL A 253 -3.09 26.42 57.07
N LEU A 254 -2.94 26.61 55.76
CA LEU A 254 -2.91 27.93 55.13
C LEU A 254 -4.23 28.69 55.30
N ALA A 255 -5.37 28.02 55.11
CA ALA A 255 -6.69 28.61 55.34
C ALA A 255 -6.88 29.07 56.81
N LEU A 256 -6.48 28.24 57.78
CA LEU A 256 -6.52 28.60 59.21
C LEU A 256 -5.62 29.79 59.55
N LEU A 257 -4.45 29.90 58.91
CA LEU A 257 -3.55 31.06 59.07
C LEU A 257 -4.16 32.34 58.47
N ILE A 258 -4.80 32.26 57.31
CA ILE A 258 -5.50 33.39 56.67
C ILE A 258 -6.69 33.86 57.53
N LEU A 259 -7.50 32.93 58.06
CA LEU A 259 -8.61 33.24 58.96
C LEU A 259 -8.12 33.88 60.28
N ARG A 260 -7.02 33.38 60.87
CA ARG A 260 -6.37 34.01 62.03
C ARG A 260 -5.83 35.41 61.73
N ARG A 261 -5.32 35.66 60.51
CA ARG A 261 -4.93 37.01 60.06
C ARG A 261 -6.14 37.94 59.91
N LYS A 262 -7.22 37.51 59.25
CA LYS A 262 -8.47 38.31 59.16
C LYS A 262 -9.02 38.66 60.55
N LYS A 263 -9.08 37.71 61.48
CA LYS A 263 -9.57 37.93 62.86
C LYS A 263 -8.69 38.89 63.69
N LYS A 264 -7.48 39.22 63.23
CA LYS A 264 -6.60 40.24 63.84
C LYS A 264 -6.65 41.61 63.12
N GLY A 265 -7.27 41.70 61.94
CA GLY A 265 -7.36 42.93 61.14
C GLY A 265 -8.64 43.76 61.37
N GLN A 266 -9.69 43.17 61.93
CA GLN A 266 -11.02 43.82 62.01
C GLN A 266 -11.15 44.78 63.21
N LYS A 267 -10.45 45.91 63.14
CA LYS A 267 -10.60 47.03 64.07
C LYS A 267 -10.34 48.42 63.45
N ARG A 268 -11.02 48.76 62.34
CA ARG A 268 -11.30 50.17 61.97
C ARG A 268 -12.41 50.33 60.91
N MET A 269 -13.46 51.07 61.31
CA MET A 269 -14.39 51.90 60.52
C MET A 269 -15.16 51.34 59.31
N ASP A 270 -16.47 51.46 59.47
CA ASP A 270 -17.58 51.43 58.52
C ASP A 270 -17.56 52.61 57.53
N ILE A 271 -18.37 52.55 56.45
CA ILE A 271 -19.52 53.46 56.20
C ILE A 271 -20.26 53.16 54.87
N SER A 272 -21.60 53.32 54.91
CA SER A 272 -22.64 53.43 53.85
C SER A 272 -22.52 52.71 52.48
N SER A 273 -23.60 52.00 52.12
CA SER A 273 -24.04 51.77 50.74
C SER A 273 -24.72 53.01 50.14
N GLU A 274 -24.74 53.15 48.81
CA GLU A 274 -25.77 53.88 48.06
C GLU A 274 -25.91 53.31 46.63
N GLU A 275 -26.74 53.91 45.76
CA GLU A 275 -27.65 53.14 44.89
C GLU A 275 -27.56 53.40 43.36
N CYS A 276 -28.01 52.40 42.59
CA CYS A 276 -28.58 52.40 41.22
C CYS A 276 -27.79 52.76 39.92
N GLU A 277 -28.12 51.95 38.90
CA GLU A 277 -28.31 52.24 37.47
C GLU A 277 -27.11 52.63 36.55
N SER A 278 -27.46 52.94 35.29
CA SER A 278 -26.68 52.79 34.04
C SER A 278 -26.86 54.06 33.15
N PRO A 279 -26.39 54.17 31.87
CA PRO A 279 -25.66 53.23 31.02
C PRO A 279 -24.53 53.83 30.11
N LEU A 280 -23.88 52.93 29.35
CA LEU A 280 -23.40 53.09 27.95
C LEU A 280 -22.17 53.99 27.56
N GLN A 281 -21.42 53.46 26.57
CA GLN A 281 -20.88 54.14 25.35
C GLN A 281 -19.35 54.42 25.20
N ASN A 282 -18.88 54.20 23.95
CA ASN A 282 -17.69 54.72 23.24
C ASN A 282 -16.29 54.06 23.38
N LEU A 283 -15.95 53.25 22.35
CA LEU A 283 -14.91 53.50 21.30
C LEU A 283 -13.81 54.56 21.59
N THR A 284 -12.53 54.45 21.19
CA THR A 284 -11.78 53.50 20.31
C THR A 284 -10.25 53.77 20.33
N VAL A 285 -9.41 52.75 19.99
CA VAL A 285 -8.07 52.85 19.31
C VAL A 285 -6.94 53.59 20.09
N THR A 286 -5.67 53.19 20.18
CA THR A 286 -4.70 52.36 19.38
C THR A 286 -3.83 51.51 20.36
N SER A 287 -2.80 50.69 20.08
CA SER A 287 -2.03 50.32 18.86
C SER A 287 -1.29 48.96 19.00
N THR A 288 -0.66 48.55 17.89
CA THR A 288 0.61 47.79 17.68
C THR A 288 1.60 47.67 18.86
N ASP A 289 2.42 46.61 19.01
CA ASP A 289 2.60 45.42 18.15
C ASP A 289 3.27 44.20 18.85
N HIS A 290 3.44 43.12 18.09
CA HIS A 290 4.24 41.91 18.36
C HIS A 290 3.79 40.98 19.52
N LEU A 291 3.23 39.82 19.15
CA LEU A 291 3.68 38.52 19.70
C LEU A 291 3.36 37.37 18.74
N LEU A 292 4.36 36.56 18.40
CA LEU A 292 4.16 35.25 17.78
C LEU A 292 3.70 34.26 18.85
N SER A 293 2.44 33.81 18.81
CA SER A 293 1.93 32.75 19.69
C SER A 293 1.51 31.51 18.88
N LYS A 294 2.26 30.43 19.08
CA LYS A 294 2.02 29.12 18.47
C LYS A 294 0.85 28.43 19.18
N SER A 295 -0.37 28.71 18.77
CA SER A 295 -1.59 28.15 19.36
C SER A 295 -1.77 26.68 19.00
N ASN A 296 -1.09 25.80 19.72
CA ASN A 296 -1.23 24.35 19.59
C ASN A 296 -2.54 23.89 20.26
N SER A 297 -3.68 24.29 19.70
CA SER A 297 -5.01 23.88 20.15
C SER A 297 -5.20 22.39 19.89
N ARG A 298 -5.05 21.61 20.96
CA ARG A 298 -5.56 20.23 21.07
C ARG A 298 -7.01 20.21 20.58
N PHE A 299 -7.23 19.68 19.38
CA PHE A 299 -8.58 19.35 18.91
C PHE A 299 -8.97 18.01 19.53
N ASP A 300 -10.17 17.92 20.07
CA ASP A 300 -10.60 16.74 20.83
C ASP A 300 -10.84 15.53 19.91
N SER A 301 -10.53 14.34 20.44
CA SER A 301 -10.80 13.06 19.78
C SER A 301 -12.30 12.76 19.82
N LEU A 302 -13.05 13.41 18.94
CA LEU A 302 -14.48 13.17 18.75
C LEU A 302 -14.70 11.90 17.94
N THR A 303 -15.14 10.85 18.63
CA THR A 303 -15.50 9.54 18.08
C THR A 303 -16.45 9.64 16.88
N PHE A 304 -16.06 9.09 15.73
CA PHE A 304 -16.85 9.15 14.49
C PHE A 304 -17.20 7.75 13.97
N THR A 305 -18.29 7.18 14.50
CA THR A 305 -18.75 5.81 14.20
C THR A 305 -19.60 5.73 12.93
N SER A 306 -19.14 6.33 11.81
CA SER A 306 -19.91 6.32 10.55
C SER A 306 -19.13 6.09 9.25
N GLU A 307 -17.80 6.21 9.24
CA GLU A 307 -17.04 6.10 7.97
C GLU A 307 -16.98 4.67 7.43
N TYR A 308 -16.78 3.68 8.31
CA TYR A 308 -16.70 2.25 7.98
C TYR A 308 -17.88 1.75 7.12
N ASN A 309 -19.11 2.20 7.41
CA ASN A 309 -20.31 1.75 6.69
C ASN A 309 -20.33 2.21 5.22
N VAL A 310 -19.92 3.45 4.93
CA VAL A 310 -19.92 3.99 3.56
C VAL A 310 -18.94 3.21 2.68
N GLN A 311 -17.75 2.90 3.22
CA GLN A 311 -16.70 2.20 2.48
C GLN A 311 -17.12 0.78 2.13
N ASP A 312 -17.55 -0.01 3.13
CA ASP A 312 -17.91 -1.41 2.94
C ASP A 312 -19.13 -1.60 2.02
N MET A 313 -20.14 -0.73 2.13
CA MET A 313 -21.29 -0.76 1.23
C MET A 313 -20.92 -0.46 -0.24
N LEU A 314 -19.98 0.48 -0.48
CA LEU A 314 -19.50 0.75 -1.85
C LEU A 314 -18.62 -0.38 -2.38
N LYS A 315 -17.78 -1.01 -1.53
CA LYS A 315 -17.00 -2.18 -1.92
C LYS A 315 -17.91 -3.36 -2.27
N GLN A 316 -18.91 -3.67 -1.44
CA GLN A 316 -19.92 -4.69 -1.75
C GLN A 316 -20.60 -4.42 -3.11
N LYS A 317 -20.97 -3.17 -3.39
CA LYS A 317 -21.62 -2.74 -4.63
C LYS A 317 -20.74 -2.92 -5.88
N TYR A 318 -19.44 -2.68 -5.79
CA TYR A 318 -18.53 -2.80 -6.94
C TYR A 318 -17.98 -4.23 -7.12
N ALA A 319 -17.92 -5.04 -6.06
CA ALA A 319 -17.58 -6.47 -6.14
C ALA A 319 -18.53 -7.28 -7.05
N GLU A 320 -19.76 -6.80 -7.28
CA GLU A 320 -20.73 -7.50 -8.13
C GLU A 320 -20.50 -7.30 -9.64
N PHE A 321 -19.70 -6.31 -10.07
CA PHE A 321 -19.45 -6.03 -11.49
C PHE A 321 -18.85 -7.21 -12.26
N ASN A 322 -18.09 -8.08 -11.57
CA ASN A 322 -17.54 -9.31 -12.16
C ASN A 322 -18.62 -10.38 -12.41
N LYS A 323 -19.64 -10.48 -11.53
CA LYS A 323 -20.71 -11.50 -11.64
C LYS A 323 -21.60 -11.33 -12.88
N THR A 324 -21.71 -10.12 -13.41
CA THR A 324 -22.49 -9.81 -14.62
C THR A 324 -21.76 -10.09 -15.93
N THR A 325 -20.47 -10.48 -15.88
CA THR A 325 -19.57 -10.43 -17.04
C THR A 325 -18.94 -11.80 -17.32
N GLU A 326 -19.67 -12.70 -17.99
CA GLU A 326 -19.16 -14.01 -18.40
C GLU A 326 -18.13 -13.93 -19.55
N MET A 327 -16.93 -13.36 -19.33
CA MET A 327 -15.76 -13.72 -20.14
C MET A 327 -14.39 -13.33 -19.54
N LYS A 328 -13.45 -14.27 -19.67
CA LYS A 328 -11.98 -14.16 -19.56
C LYS A 328 -11.36 -13.72 -18.22
N THR A 329 -10.73 -14.71 -17.58
CA THR A 329 -9.70 -14.58 -16.53
C THR A 329 -8.34 -14.11 -17.08
N ASP A 330 -8.32 -13.08 -17.91
CA ASP A 330 -7.11 -12.62 -18.60
C ASP A 330 -7.19 -11.10 -18.81
N PHE A 331 -6.45 -10.32 -18.02
CA PHE A 331 -6.64 -8.86 -17.89
C PHE A 331 -5.95 -8.05 -19.00
N THR A 332 -5.95 -8.58 -20.22
CA THR A 332 -5.45 -7.88 -21.41
C THR A 332 -6.40 -6.77 -21.82
N LEU A 333 -6.06 -5.50 -21.56
CA LEU A 333 -6.77 -4.37 -22.18
C LEU A 333 -6.65 -4.50 -23.73
N PRO A 334 -7.76 -4.63 -24.49
CA PRO A 334 -7.69 -4.84 -25.93
C PRO A 334 -7.45 -3.54 -26.73
N HIS A 335 -6.97 -2.48 -26.07
CA HIS A 335 -6.95 -1.11 -26.56
C HIS A 335 -5.62 -0.43 -26.25
N ARG A 336 -5.14 0.40 -27.17
CA ARG A 336 -3.86 1.11 -27.03
C ARG A 336 -4.09 2.47 -26.37
N LEU A 337 -3.43 2.71 -25.24
CA LEU A 337 -3.45 3.98 -24.53
C LEU A 337 -2.43 4.93 -25.16
N LEU A 338 -2.90 6.11 -25.59
CA LEU A 338 -2.05 7.17 -26.12
C LEU A 338 -2.20 8.46 -25.30
N SER A 339 -1.17 9.30 -25.27
CA SER A 339 -1.20 10.64 -24.70
C SER A 339 -2.04 11.58 -25.60
N GLY A 340 -2.39 12.77 -25.10
CA GLY A 340 -2.86 13.88 -25.95
C GLY A 340 -1.89 14.22 -27.11
N GLU A 341 -0.61 13.85 -26.97
CA GLU A 341 0.45 13.96 -27.99
C GLU A 341 0.64 12.68 -28.85
N ASN A 342 -0.26 11.70 -28.72
CA ASN A 342 -0.25 10.40 -29.41
C ASN A 342 0.94 9.46 -29.10
N GLN A 343 1.78 9.77 -28.10
CA GLN A 343 2.78 8.83 -27.55
C GLN A 343 2.11 7.70 -26.76
N HIS A 344 2.68 6.48 -26.74
CA HIS A 344 2.15 5.38 -25.92
C HIS A 344 2.25 5.68 -24.43
N VAL A 345 1.23 5.30 -23.64
CA VAL A 345 1.22 5.51 -22.18
C VAL A 345 0.97 4.20 -21.43
N ASP A 346 1.63 4.09 -20.28
CA ASP A 346 1.46 3.07 -19.25
C ASP A 346 0.00 3.00 -18.75
N ILE A 347 -0.50 1.80 -18.41
CA ILE A 347 -1.83 1.61 -17.79
C ILE A 347 -1.96 2.41 -16.49
N HIS A 348 -0.89 2.51 -15.71
CA HIS A 348 -0.85 3.23 -14.44
C HIS A 348 -1.06 4.75 -14.63
N SER A 349 -0.95 5.26 -15.86
CA SER A 349 -1.21 6.68 -16.16
C SER A 349 -2.68 7.09 -16.06
N ILE A 350 -3.61 6.13 -16.05
CA ILE A 350 -5.07 6.36 -15.96
C ILE A 350 -5.47 6.77 -14.54
N LEU A 351 -4.79 6.26 -13.50
CA LEU A 351 -5.05 6.67 -12.13
C LEU A 351 -4.47 8.07 -11.89
N PRO A 352 -5.28 9.07 -11.49
CA PRO A 352 -4.76 10.39 -11.15
C PRO A 352 -3.95 10.33 -9.84
N GLY A 353 -2.85 11.08 -9.77
CA GLY A 353 -2.19 11.43 -8.51
C GLY A 353 -3.03 12.39 -7.65
N PRO A 354 -2.63 12.65 -6.39
CA PRO A 354 -3.32 13.59 -5.52
C PRO A 354 -3.49 14.96 -6.19
N ARG A 355 -4.72 15.49 -6.17
CA ARG A 355 -5.16 16.72 -6.84
C ARG A 355 -5.06 16.72 -8.38
N GLU A 356 -4.67 15.63 -9.04
CA GLU A 356 -4.63 15.53 -10.51
C GLU A 356 -6.05 15.27 -11.08
N THR A 357 -6.30 15.74 -12.31
CA THR A 357 -7.42 15.25 -13.12
C THR A 357 -6.89 14.47 -14.33
N VAL A 358 -7.38 13.24 -14.54
CA VAL A 358 -7.15 12.50 -15.79
C VAL A 358 -8.42 12.54 -16.64
N LEU A 359 -8.28 12.94 -17.90
CA LEU A 359 -9.35 12.90 -18.90
C LEU A 359 -9.12 11.73 -19.84
N LEU A 360 -9.95 10.70 -19.72
CA LEU A 360 -9.95 9.50 -20.55
C LEU A 360 -10.86 9.74 -21.78
N GLU A 361 -10.28 10.30 -22.83
CA GLU A 361 -10.92 10.56 -24.12
C GLU A 361 -11.00 9.26 -24.94
N GLY A 362 -12.13 9.02 -25.59
CA GLY A 362 -12.29 7.86 -26.48
C GLY A 362 -13.64 7.84 -27.17
N LYS A 363 -13.74 7.19 -28.32
CA LYS A 363 -14.99 7.07 -29.07
C LYS A 363 -16.05 6.27 -28.28
N GLU A 364 -17.28 6.28 -28.76
CA GLU A 364 -18.30 5.31 -28.34
C GLU A 364 -17.80 3.88 -28.60
N GLY A 365 -18.12 2.95 -27.70
CA GLY A 365 -17.62 1.57 -27.75
C GLY A 365 -16.13 1.37 -27.39
N ALA A 366 -15.33 2.42 -27.19
CA ALA A 366 -13.88 2.33 -26.97
C ALA A 366 -13.43 1.91 -25.55
N GLY A 367 -14.23 1.12 -24.83
CA GLY A 367 -13.86 0.54 -23.52
C GLY A 367 -13.79 1.51 -22.32
N LYS A 368 -14.17 2.80 -22.48
CA LYS A 368 -14.12 3.81 -21.39
C LYS A 368 -14.81 3.35 -20.10
N THR A 369 -16.08 2.97 -20.19
CA THR A 369 -16.90 2.47 -19.06
C THR A 369 -16.33 1.20 -18.45
N PHE A 370 -15.76 0.30 -19.26
CA PHE A 370 -15.11 -0.91 -18.76
C PHE A 370 -13.90 -0.58 -17.87
N ILE A 371 -13.09 0.41 -18.24
CA ILE A 371 -11.97 0.90 -17.42
C ILE A 371 -12.47 1.61 -16.15
N ALA A 372 -13.52 2.43 -16.25
CA ALA A 372 -14.13 3.09 -15.09
C ALA A 372 -14.69 2.09 -14.07
N GLN A 373 -15.38 1.05 -14.54
CA GLN A 373 -15.89 -0.06 -13.72
C GLN A 373 -14.77 -0.94 -13.18
N THR A 374 -13.73 -1.22 -13.97
CA THR A 374 -12.52 -1.95 -13.56
C THR A 374 -11.85 -1.31 -12.35
N LEU A 375 -11.64 0.01 -12.37
CA LEU A 375 -10.99 0.72 -11.27
C LEU A 375 -11.84 0.70 -9.99
N ALA A 376 -13.17 0.86 -10.12
CA ALA A 376 -14.09 0.75 -8.99
C ALA A 376 -14.12 -0.67 -8.38
N TRP A 377 -14.09 -1.71 -9.23
CA TRP A 377 -13.98 -3.11 -8.80
C TRP A 377 -12.61 -3.41 -8.15
N SER A 378 -11.50 -2.93 -8.73
CA SER A 378 -10.14 -3.15 -8.21
C SER A 378 -9.89 -2.53 -6.83
N TRP A 379 -10.68 -1.55 -6.41
CA TRP A 379 -10.68 -0.99 -5.05
C TRP A 379 -11.54 -1.81 -4.06
N ALA A 380 -12.51 -2.55 -4.57
CA ALA A 380 -13.41 -3.39 -3.80
C ALA A 380 -12.90 -4.81 -3.58
N GLU A 381 -12.20 -5.36 -4.58
CA GLU A 381 -11.65 -6.71 -4.56
C GLU A 381 -10.53 -6.83 -3.50
N GLN A 382 -10.68 -7.75 -2.54
CA GLN A 382 -9.69 -8.01 -1.48
C GLN A 382 -8.49 -8.86 -1.96
N SER A 383 -8.15 -8.75 -3.25
CA SER A 383 -7.03 -9.47 -3.87
C SER A 383 -5.69 -8.89 -3.42
N SER A 384 -4.67 -9.75 -3.30
CA SER A 384 -3.28 -9.37 -2.98
C SER A 384 -2.54 -8.63 -4.11
N LEU A 385 -3.21 -8.37 -5.24
CA LEU A 385 -2.67 -7.72 -6.44
C LEU A 385 -3.24 -6.31 -6.63
N ASP A 386 -2.89 -5.38 -5.74
CA ASP A 386 -3.20 -3.96 -5.89
C ASP A 386 -2.32 -3.28 -6.96
N LEU A 387 -2.62 -3.61 -8.22
CA LEU A 387 -1.95 -3.14 -9.44
C LEU A 387 -1.73 -1.62 -9.49
N PHE A 388 -2.68 -0.85 -8.98
CA PHE A 388 -2.70 0.60 -9.09
C PHE A 388 -2.36 1.31 -7.77
N ASN A 389 -2.05 0.56 -6.71
CA ASN A 389 -2.00 1.07 -5.34
C ASN A 389 -3.33 1.79 -4.96
N ILE A 390 -4.46 1.31 -5.51
CA ILE A 390 -5.79 1.91 -5.40
C ILE A 390 -6.50 1.49 -4.12
N GLN A 391 -6.24 0.30 -3.56
CA GLN A 391 -6.88 -0.17 -2.31
C GLN A 391 -6.54 0.72 -1.10
N LYS A 392 -5.45 1.51 -1.19
CA LYS A 392 -5.04 2.50 -0.18
C LYS A 392 -5.85 3.80 -0.21
N LEU A 393 -6.69 4.01 -1.21
CA LEU A 393 -7.61 5.15 -1.26
C LEU A 393 -8.72 4.99 -0.22
N GLN A 394 -8.98 6.08 0.53
CA GLN A 394 -9.98 6.09 1.60
C GLN A 394 -11.39 5.87 1.03
N LEU A 395 -11.72 6.53 -0.08
CA LEU A 395 -13.01 6.42 -0.76
C LEU A 395 -12.85 6.46 -2.29
N VAL A 396 -13.49 5.52 -2.99
CA VAL A 396 -13.66 5.56 -4.46
C VAL A 396 -15.15 5.65 -4.77
N ILE A 397 -15.55 6.61 -5.62
CA ILE A 397 -16.94 6.76 -6.06
C ILE A 397 -17.00 6.78 -7.59
N LEU A 398 -17.60 5.75 -8.18
CA LEU A 398 -17.99 5.69 -9.59
C LEU A 398 -19.35 6.37 -9.80
N VAL A 399 -19.36 7.34 -10.71
CA VAL A 399 -20.50 8.20 -11.04
C VAL A 399 -20.81 8.10 -12.54
N ASP A 400 -21.77 7.24 -12.86
CA ASP A 400 -22.36 7.08 -14.19
C ASP A 400 -23.24 8.30 -14.54
N VAL A 401 -22.81 9.11 -15.52
CA VAL A 401 -23.42 10.38 -15.93
C VAL A 401 -24.49 10.12 -17.01
N LYS A 402 -25.70 9.76 -16.59
CA LYS A 402 -26.83 9.45 -17.48
C LYS A 402 -28.06 10.31 -17.22
N GLY A 403 -28.53 10.99 -18.27
CA GLY A 403 -29.92 11.38 -18.49
C GLY A 403 -30.41 12.64 -17.78
N ASP A 404 -30.20 12.75 -16.47
CA ASP A 404 -30.71 13.85 -15.64
C ASP A 404 -29.59 14.76 -15.14
N GLY A 405 -29.73 16.07 -15.39
CA GLY A 405 -28.78 17.11 -14.99
C GLY A 405 -28.98 17.61 -13.55
N GLY A 406 -27.92 18.16 -12.94
CA GLY A 406 -27.97 18.64 -11.55
C GLY A 406 -26.61 18.98 -10.93
N GLU A 407 -26.60 19.43 -9.66
CA GLU A 407 -25.35 19.75 -8.94
C GLU A 407 -24.45 18.51 -8.86
N PHE A 408 -23.16 18.66 -9.20
CA PHE A 408 -22.13 17.64 -9.09
C PHE A 408 -22.20 16.84 -7.78
N PHE A 409 -22.27 17.52 -6.63
CA PHE A 409 -22.35 16.85 -5.34
C PHE A 409 -23.66 16.09 -5.10
N GLN A 410 -24.77 16.55 -5.66
CA GLN A 410 -26.05 15.80 -5.66
C GLN A 410 -25.93 14.54 -6.52
N MET A 411 -25.28 14.64 -7.67
CA MET A 411 -25.00 13.49 -8.55
C MET A 411 -24.07 12.47 -7.86
N VAL A 412 -23.00 12.91 -7.19
CA VAL A 412 -22.10 12.02 -6.42
C VAL A 412 -22.88 11.35 -5.27
N ASN A 413 -23.64 12.13 -4.48
CA ASN A 413 -24.44 11.59 -3.37
C ASN A 413 -25.50 10.58 -3.85
N SER A 414 -26.04 10.72 -5.07
CA SER A 414 -27.01 9.76 -5.63
C SER A 414 -26.44 8.34 -5.82
N LYS A 415 -25.12 8.19 -5.88
CA LYS A 415 -24.45 6.90 -6.07
C LYS A 415 -24.07 6.21 -4.75
N ILE A 416 -24.15 6.94 -3.62
CA ILE A 416 -23.93 6.43 -2.27
C ILE A 416 -25.25 5.81 -1.77
N PRO A 417 -25.25 4.59 -1.19
CA PRO A 417 -26.46 3.97 -0.64
C PRO A 417 -27.11 4.81 0.47
N ALA A 418 -28.44 4.88 0.50
CA ALA A 418 -29.18 5.72 1.44
C ALA A 418 -29.03 5.25 2.89
N GLU A 419 -28.85 3.94 3.07
CA GLU A 419 -28.65 3.24 4.34
C GLU A 419 -27.28 3.57 4.96
N ALA A 420 -26.35 4.12 4.19
CA ALA A 420 -25.07 4.62 4.68
C ALA A 420 -25.22 5.90 5.53
N GLY A 421 -26.36 6.60 5.44
CA GLY A 421 -26.71 7.74 6.30
C GLY A 421 -25.83 8.99 6.14
N LEU A 422 -25.00 9.06 5.09
CA LEU A 422 -24.07 10.17 4.88
C LEU A 422 -24.82 11.45 4.49
N GLN A 423 -24.58 12.53 5.23
CA GLN A 423 -25.16 13.84 4.93
C GLN A 423 -24.29 14.64 3.93
N MET A 424 -24.96 15.46 3.11
CA MET A 424 -24.36 16.24 2.02
C MET A 424 -23.22 17.18 2.47
N ASN A 425 -23.29 17.72 3.71
CA ASN A 425 -22.21 18.50 4.29
C ASN A 425 -20.96 17.63 4.53
N LYS A 426 -21.10 16.51 5.25
CA LYS A 426 -19.99 15.56 5.47
C LYS A 426 -19.38 15.05 4.16
N LEU A 427 -20.20 14.82 3.13
CA LEU A 427 -19.69 14.46 1.79
C LEU A 427 -18.85 15.58 1.17
N LYS A 428 -19.28 16.84 1.28
CA LYS A 428 -18.50 18.00 0.83
C LYS A 428 -17.19 18.14 1.64
N ASP A 429 -17.24 17.93 2.95
CA ASP A 429 -16.05 17.96 3.82
C ASP A 429 -15.02 16.87 3.44
N ILE A 430 -15.46 15.63 3.22
CA ILE A 430 -14.61 14.49 2.81
C ILE A 430 -13.95 14.72 1.44
N LEU A 431 -14.71 15.26 0.47
CA LEU A 431 -14.22 15.42 -0.91
C LEU A 431 -13.39 16.69 -1.14
N LEU A 432 -13.56 17.72 -0.31
CA LEU A 432 -12.76 18.96 -0.38
C LEU A 432 -11.53 18.94 0.51
N GLY A 433 -11.54 18.19 1.61
CA GLY A 433 -10.42 18.05 2.56
C GLY A 433 -9.25 17.21 2.05
N ASP A 434 -8.37 16.82 2.97
CA ASP A 434 -7.06 16.20 2.69
C ASP A 434 -7.08 14.66 2.55
N GLY A 435 -8.26 14.04 2.48
CA GLY A 435 -8.41 12.58 2.32
C GLY A 435 -7.97 12.09 0.93
N ASP A 436 -7.35 10.92 0.86
CA ASP A 436 -6.91 10.35 -0.43
C ASP A 436 -8.06 9.62 -1.14
N ASN A 437 -8.93 10.43 -1.76
CA ASN A 437 -10.20 10.03 -2.35
C ASN A 437 -10.14 10.10 -3.89
N LEU A 438 -10.88 9.24 -4.59
CA LEU A 438 -11.02 9.24 -6.05
C LEU A 438 -12.49 9.29 -6.48
N ILE A 439 -12.79 10.22 -7.39
CA ILE A 439 -14.08 10.27 -8.09
C ILE A 439 -13.85 9.87 -9.55
N ILE A 440 -14.66 8.93 -10.04
CA ILE A 440 -14.66 8.49 -11.44
C ILE A 440 -15.98 8.95 -12.07
N LEU A 441 -15.95 9.99 -12.90
CA LEU A 441 -17.07 10.45 -13.71
C LEU A 441 -17.06 9.69 -15.05
N ASP A 442 -17.97 8.75 -15.24
CA ASP A 442 -18.07 7.99 -16.49
C ASP A 442 -19.18 8.53 -17.38
N GLY A 443 -18.85 8.85 -18.64
CA GLY A 443 -19.81 9.39 -19.61
C GLY A 443 -20.05 10.90 -19.51
N TYR A 444 -19.09 11.68 -18.99
CA TYR A 444 -19.23 13.13 -18.93
C TYR A 444 -19.34 13.77 -20.32
N LYS A 445 -20.24 14.77 -20.42
CA LYS A 445 -20.55 15.53 -21.63
C LYS A 445 -20.90 16.97 -21.25
N GLU A 446 -20.17 17.91 -21.83
CA GLU A 446 -20.43 19.35 -21.73
C GLU A 446 -21.85 19.72 -22.22
N GLY A 447 -22.53 20.60 -21.48
CA GLY A 447 -23.83 21.17 -21.86
C GLY A 447 -24.82 21.35 -20.70
N ASP A 448 -24.67 20.62 -19.59
CA ASP A 448 -25.42 20.86 -18.36
C ASP A 448 -24.75 22.00 -17.56
N ARG A 449 -25.38 23.17 -17.61
CA ARG A 449 -24.89 24.40 -16.98
C ARG A 449 -24.70 24.30 -15.46
N GLU A 450 -25.46 23.46 -14.76
CA GLU A 450 -25.31 23.33 -13.30
C GLU A 450 -24.28 22.26 -12.95
N LEU A 451 -24.23 21.13 -13.66
CA LEU A 451 -23.14 20.15 -13.52
C LEU A 451 -21.79 20.77 -13.89
N ASP A 452 -21.64 21.36 -15.07
CA ASP A 452 -20.38 21.92 -15.57
C ASP A 452 -19.80 22.97 -14.61
N LYS A 453 -20.64 23.88 -14.13
CA LYS A 453 -20.29 24.95 -13.20
C LYS A 453 -19.94 24.43 -11.81
N SER A 454 -20.69 23.45 -11.28
CA SER A 454 -20.42 22.89 -9.95
C SER A 454 -19.21 21.94 -9.96
N LEU A 455 -19.01 21.20 -11.05
CA LEU A 455 -17.80 20.41 -11.30
C LEU A 455 -16.57 21.30 -11.38
N ILE A 456 -16.53 22.31 -12.26
CA ILE A 456 -15.37 23.22 -12.40
C ILE A 456 -15.05 23.93 -11.07
N LYS A 457 -16.06 24.25 -10.26
CA LYS A 457 -15.86 24.77 -8.90
C LYS A 457 -15.14 23.74 -8.02
N PHE A 458 -15.64 22.50 -7.96
CA PHE A 458 -15.01 21.41 -7.21
C PHE A 458 -13.58 21.11 -7.65
N LEU A 459 -13.30 21.04 -8.97
CA LEU A 459 -11.95 20.76 -9.50
C LEU A 459 -10.92 21.81 -9.04
N ARG A 460 -11.35 23.04 -8.73
CA ARG A 460 -10.50 24.13 -8.21
C ARG A 460 -10.37 24.15 -6.69
N GLU A 461 -11.45 23.82 -5.98
CA GLU A 461 -11.54 23.94 -4.51
C GLU A 461 -11.02 22.72 -3.75
N ARG A 462 -10.89 21.55 -4.37
CA ARG A 462 -10.34 20.33 -3.75
C ARG A 462 -8.88 20.49 -3.29
N CYS A 463 -8.55 19.94 -2.12
CA CYS A 463 -7.16 19.83 -1.64
C CYS A 463 -6.42 18.64 -2.27
N THR A 464 -6.83 17.40 -2.00
CA THR A 464 -6.13 16.17 -2.42
C THR A 464 -6.91 15.29 -3.39
N CYS A 465 -8.24 15.43 -3.48
CA CYS A 465 -9.10 14.49 -4.21
C CYS A 465 -8.67 14.31 -5.68
N ARG A 466 -8.52 13.05 -6.07
CA ARG A 466 -8.20 12.57 -7.43
C ARG A 466 -9.48 12.57 -8.27
N VAL A 467 -9.40 12.91 -9.56
CA VAL A 467 -10.56 12.85 -10.45
C VAL A 467 -10.22 12.21 -11.80
N LEU A 468 -10.91 11.12 -12.13
CA LEU A 468 -10.92 10.53 -13.47
C LEU A 468 -12.23 10.90 -14.17
N ILE A 469 -12.15 11.43 -15.38
CA ILE A 469 -13.31 11.80 -16.21
C ILE A 469 -13.22 11.02 -17.51
N THR A 470 -14.25 10.26 -17.88
CA THR A 470 -14.36 9.64 -19.21
C THR A 470 -15.30 10.46 -20.08
N ALA A 471 -14.90 10.74 -21.32
CA ALA A 471 -15.65 11.61 -22.24
C ALA A 471 -15.48 11.17 -23.70
N CYS A 472 -16.39 11.63 -24.56
CA CYS A 472 -16.21 11.53 -26.02
C CYS A 472 -15.38 12.70 -26.57
N PRO A 473 -14.72 12.53 -27.74
CA PRO A 473 -13.86 13.57 -28.29
C PRO A 473 -14.64 14.85 -28.61
N GLY A 474 -14.15 15.98 -28.11
CA GLY A 474 -14.79 17.29 -28.26
C GLY A 474 -15.89 17.63 -27.25
N GLU A 475 -16.35 16.69 -26.42
CA GLU A 475 -17.46 16.92 -25.45
C GLU A 475 -16.97 17.44 -24.06
N HIS A 476 -15.85 18.17 -24.03
CA HIS A 476 -15.11 18.50 -22.80
C HIS A 476 -14.32 19.84 -22.86
N GLY A 477 -14.72 20.75 -23.74
CA GLY A 477 -14.07 22.06 -23.93
C GLY A 477 -14.10 22.93 -22.67
N ILE A 478 -15.24 22.99 -21.99
CA ILE A 478 -15.46 23.86 -20.81
C ILE A 478 -14.56 23.52 -19.61
N LEU A 479 -14.02 22.30 -19.54
CA LEU A 479 -13.08 21.88 -18.48
C LEU A 479 -11.70 22.58 -18.56
N GLY A 480 -11.36 23.18 -19.71
CA GLY A 480 -10.25 24.14 -19.89
C GLY A 480 -8.84 23.64 -19.56
N GLU A 481 -7.87 24.55 -19.57
CA GLU A 481 -6.47 24.31 -19.11
C GLU A 481 -6.38 24.35 -17.56
N THR A 482 -7.23 23.55 -16.90
CA THR A 482 -6.94 23.09 -15.53
C THR A 482 -5.86 22.00 -15.57
N ASP A 483 -5.23 21.66 -14.44
CA ASP A 483 -4.23 20.57 -14.35
C ASP A 483 -4.85 19.22 -14.72
N ARG A 484 -4.91 18.96 -16.04
CA ARG A 484 -5.58 17.81 -16.64
C ARG A 484 -4.65 17.09 -17.62
N LYS A 485 -4.48 15.79 -17.38
CA LYS A 485 -3.73 14.88 -18.24
C LYS A 485 -4.70 14.16 -19.17
N VAL A 486 -4.55 14.36 -20.48
CA VAL A 486 -5.42 13.75 -21.48
C VAL A 486 -4.83 12.41 -21.93
N VAL A 487 -5.60 11.34 -21.78
CA VAL A 487 -5.28 9.98 -22.22
C VAL A 487 -6.35 9.52 -23.21
N ARG A 488 -5.93 9.05 -24.38
CA ARG A 488 -6.77 8.59 -25.48
C ARG A 488 -6.82 7.08 -25.57
N LEU A 489 -8.03 6.54 -25.61
CA LEU A 489 -8.30 5.14 -25.94
C LEU A 489 -8.44 4.96 -27.46
N HIS A 490 -7.46 4.27 -28.05
CA HIS A 490 -7.54 3.80 -29.44
C HIS A 490 -7.93 2.33 -29.48
N THR A 491 -9.11 2.07 -30.04
CA THR A 491 -9.50 0.73 -30.51
C THR A 491 -8.61 0.35 -31.69
N LEU A 492 -7.95 -0.81 -31.60
CA LEU A 492 -7.31 -1.41 -32.77
C LEU A 492 -8.40 -1.91 -33.74
N PRO A 493 -8.20 -1.80 -35.06
CA PRO A 493 -9.10 -2.44 -36.00
C PRO A 493 -9.01 -3.96 -35.82
N VAL A 494 -10.15 -4.61 -35.61
CA VAL A 494 -10.23 -6.08 -35.61
C VAL A 494 -9.84 -6.55 -37.01
N GLN A 495 -8.75 -7.33 -37.10
CA GLN A 495 -8.41 -8.04 -38.32
C GLN A 495 -9.43 -9.16 -38.52
N ALA A 496 -10.04 -9.21 -39.70
CA ALA A 496 -11.08 -10.15 -40.10
C ALA A 496 -10.49 -11.33 -40.90
#